data_AF-A0AAX3LYA4-F1
#
_entry.id   AF-A0AAX3LYA4-F1
#
_cell.length_a   1.000
_cell.length_b   1.000
_cell.length_c   1.000
_cell.angle_alpha   90.00
_cell.angle_beta   90.00
_cell.angle_gamma   90.00
#
_symmetry.space_group_name_H-M   'P 1'
#
loop_
_entity.id
_entity.type
_entity.pdbx_description
1 polymer ?
#
loop_
_entity_poly.entity_id
_entity_poly.type
_entity_poly.pdbx_seq_one_letter_code
_entity_poly.pdbx_strand_id
1 'polypeptide(L)'
;MSNEYPPNPNDVQQNPYQAPPQQQYGGMPPYPPYMQPPLQGLGGWLACFQVYMYYVLIAFMFTIPSYIFLIWMHNNPGQFDAVVPGMTNSVFSVYGNNFMLVMIMGIVLSIISFLWMITNLVFFYKRKKFLPRVMIAYCLFQIAVSVVTLLLIPKVGISPTISSIFGIATLVAWIFYFMRSVRVKNTFVR
;
A
#
# COMPACT_ATOMS: atom_id res chain seq x y z
N MET A 1 57.90 12.02 45.62
CA MET A 1 57.06 10.97 45.00
C MET A 1 55.81 10.93 45.87
N SER A 2 54.61 11.36 45.47
CA SER A 2 53.92 11.41 44.18
C SER A 2 53.00 12.64 44.14
N ASN A 3 52.99 13.37 43.02
CA ASN A 3 52.05 14.46 42.76
C ASN A 3 50.70 13.86 42.33
N GLU A 4 49.71 13.87 43.21
CA GLU A 4 48.32 13.60 42.84
C GLU A 4 47.71 14.90 42.29
N TYR A 5 47.49 14.94 40.98
CA TYR A 5 46.67 15.96 40.35
C TYR A 5 45.19 15.73 40.70
N PRO A 6 44.39 16.79 40.91
CA PRO A 6 42.94 16.64 41.05
C PRO A 6 42.31 16.13 39.74
N PRO A 7 41.22 15.34 39.82
CA PRO A 7 40.55 14.81 38.64
C PRO A 7 40.00 15.94 37.77
N ASN A 8 40.24 15.86 36.46
CA ASN A 8 39.66 16.78 35.48
C ASN A 8 38.13 16.57 35.42
N PRO A 9 37.30 17.60 35.67
CA PRO A 9 35.84 17.46 35.65
C PRO A 9 35.26 17.06 34.28
N ASN A 10 36.06 17.14 33.21
CA ASN A 10 35.63 16.87 31.85
C ASN A 10 35.80 15.41 31.41
N ASP A 11 36.28 14.52 32.28
CA ASP A 11 36.46 13.09 31.94
C ASP A 11 35.19 12.24 32.12
N VAL A 12 34.04 12.86 32.37
CA VAL A 12 32.75 12.15 32.26
C VAL A 12 32.42 11.98 30.78
N GLN A 13 32.95 10.92 30.16
CA GLN A 13 32.40 10.39 28.93
C GLN A 13 30.92 10.12 29.15
N GLN A 14 30.07 11.06 28.72
CA GLN A 14 28.63 10.87 28.65
C GLN A 14 28.37 9.73 27.68
N ASN A 15 28.15 8.54 28.23
CA ASN A 15 27.64 7.41 27.49
C ASN A 15 26.24 7.81 26.97
N PRO A 16 25.99 7.92 25.65
CA PRO A 16 24.75 8.51 25.11
C PRO A 16 23.47 7.72 25.43
N TYR A 17 23.61 6.59 26.12
CA TYR A 17 22.55 5.60 26.36
C TYR A 17 22.16 5.45 27.84
N GLN A 18 22.72 6.23 28.76
CA GLN A 18 22.23 6.23 30.14
C GLN A 18 20.98 7.10 30.26
N ALA A 19 19.82 6.44 30.31
CA ALA A 19 18.57 7.08 30.73
C ALA A 19 18.74 7.62 32.17
N PRO A 20 18.34 8.87 32.45
CA PRO A 20 18.40 9.40 33.81
C PRO A 20 17.45 8.61 34.73
N PRO A 21 17.83 8.38 36.00
CA PRO A 21 16.97 7.69 36.95
C PRO A 21 15.64 8.42 37.10
N GLN A 22 14.54 7.70 36.91
CA GLN A 22 13.19 8.25 37.04
C GLN A 22 12.92 8.65 38.48
N GLN A 23 13.20 9.91 38.81
CA GLN A 23 12.70 10.52 40.03
C GLN A 23 11.21 10.79 39.86
N GLN A 24 10.42 10.01 40.59
CA GLN A 24 8.98 10.11 40.72
C GLN A 24 8.65 11.36 41.56
N TYR A 25 8.51 12.52 40.92
CA TYR A 25 7.99 13.73 41.56
C TYR A 25 6.88 14.35 40.71
N GLY A 26 5.77 14.63 41.38
CA GLY A 26 4.49 15.03 40.80
C GLY A 26 4.51 16.36 40.05
N GLY A 27 3.50 16.50 39.18
CA GLY A 27 3.23 17.69 38.38
C GLY A 27 4.09 17.76 37.12
N MET A 28 3.65 17.12 36.03
CA MET A 28 4.35 17.23 34.74
C MET A 28 4.13 18.64 34.15
N PRO A 29 5.17 19.49 34.01
CA PRO A 29 5.10 20.62 33.09
C PRO A 29 4.98 20.08 31.65
N PRO A 30 4.37 20.84 30.73
CA PRO A 30 4.22 20.42 29.34
C PRO A 30 5.60 20.11 28.75
N TYR A 31 5.77 18.87 28.28
CA TYR A 31 7.04 18.43 27.70
C TYR A 31 7.51 19.44 26.63
N PRO A 32 8.79 19.86 26.67
CA PRO A 32 9.33 20.71 25.63
C PRO A 32 9.19 20.04 24.24
N PRO A 33 8.87 20.79 23.16
CA PRO A 33 8.57 20.23 21.84
C PRO A 33 9.65 19.31 21.23
N TYR A 34 10.88 19.38 21.76
CA TYR A 34 12.06 18.64 21.27
C TYR A 34 12.33 17.31 21.99
N MET A 35 11.55 16.95 23.02
CA MET A 35 11.72 15.68 23.75
C MET A 35 10.89 14.51 23.21
N GLN A 36 10.15 14.68 22.11
CA GLN A 36 9.57 13.51 21.45
C GLN A 36 10.72 12.64 20.94
N PRO A 37 10.82 11.36 21.37
CA PRO A 37 11.80 10.45 20.80
C PRO A 37 11.64 10.51 19.28
N PRO A 38 12.72 10.62 18.49
CA PRO A 38 12.58 10.58 17.05
C PRO A 38 11.89 9.26 16.71
N LEU A 39 10.62 9.34 16.29
CA LEU A 39 9.89 8.20 15.75
C LEU A 39 10.52 7.88 14.39
N GLN A 40 11.73 7.33 14.42
CA GLN A 40 12.52 6.89 13.29
C GLN A 40 12.39 5.37 13.20
N GLY A 41 11.86 4.89 12.07
CA GLY A 41 11.77 3.45 11.81
C GLY A 41 10.50 3.03 11.08
N LEU A 42 10.52 1.83 10.51
CA LEU A 42 9.38 1.15 9.87
C LEU A 42 8.39 0.55 10.91
N GLY A 43 8.31 1.10 12.12
CA GLY A 43 7.49 0.52 13.19
C GLY A 43 6.00 0.94 13.14
N GLY A 44 5.10 0.01 13.49
CA GLY A 44 3.66 0.24 13.67
C GLY A 44 2.85 0.11 12.38
N TRP A 45 1.89 1.02 12.16
CA TRP A 45 0.97 1.02 11.01
C TRP A 45 1.66 1.02 9.62
N LEU A 46 2.94 1.39 9.55
CA LEU A 46 3.71 1.31 8.31
C LEU A 46 3.98 -0.14 7.87
N ALA A 47 4.07 -1.08 8.81
CA ALA A 47 4.18 -2.51 8.52
C ALA A 47 2.88 -3.06 7.92
N CYS A 48 1.72 -2.60 8.38
CA CYS A 48 0.43 -2.94 7.75
C CYS A 48 0.40 -2.51 6.29
N PHE A 49 0.95 -1.33 5.99
CA PHE A 49 1.06 -0.85 4.62
C PHE A 49 2.03 -1.69 3.77
N GLN A 50 3.15 -2.11 4.36
CA GLN A 50 4.09 -3.01 3.72
C GLN A 50 3.44 -4.35 3.36
N VAL A 51 2.69 -4.94 4.30
CA VAL A 51 1.89 -6.16 4.05
C VAL A 51 0.88 -5.93 2.93
N TYR A 52 0.19 -4.79 2.93
CA TYR A 52 -0.74 -4.43 1.86
C TYR A 52 -0.06 -4.39 0.48
N MET A 53 1.10 -3.76 0.35
CA MET A 53 1.83 -3.73 -0.93
C MET A 53 2.20 -5.14 -1.42
N TYR A 54 2.64 -6.02 -0.51
CA TYR A 54 2.92 -7.41 -0.85
C TYR A 54 1.67 -8.19 -1.27
N TYR A 55 0.58 -8.02 -0.54
CA TYR A 55 -0.71 -8.60 -0.89
C TYR A 55 -1.15 -8.19 -2.30
N VAL A 56 -1.05 -6.90 -2.64
CA VAL A 56 -1.40 -6.39 -3.97
C VAL A 56 -0.49 -6.98 -5.06
N LEU A 57 0.81 -7.11 -4.82
CA LEU A 57 1.73 -7.75 -5.78
C LEU A 57 1.37 -9.22 -6.03
N ILE A 58 1.05 -9.97 -4.97
CA ILE A 58 0.60 -11.36 -5.08
C ILE A 58 -0.74 -11.42 -5.83
N ALA A 59 -1.68 -10.53 -5.54
CA ALA A 59 -2.96 -10.46 -6.25
C ALA A 59 -2.77 -10.26 -7.76
N PHE A 60 -1.80 -9.44 -8.18
CA PHE A 60 -1.47 -9.27 -9.60
C PHE A 60 -0.92 -10.54 -10.25
N MET A 61 -0.22 -11.40 -9.52
CA MET A 61 0.25 -12.71 -10.01
C MET A 61 -0.91 -13.64 -10.38
N PHE A 62 -2.08 -13.47 -9.77
CA PHE A 62 -3.28 -14.23 -10.14
C PHE A 62 -4.18 -13.48 -11.12
N THR A 63 -4.24 -12.16 -11.02
CA THR A 63 -5.13 -11.32 -11.83
C THR A 63 -4.72 -11.26 -13.30
N ILE A 64 -3.43 -11.16 -13.61
CA ILE A 64 -2.98 -11.09 -15.02
C ILE A 64 -3.24 -12.43 -15.74
N PRO A 65 -2.86 -13.60 -15.17
CA PRO A 65 -3.19 -14.89 -15.79
C PRO A 65 -4.69 -15.15 -15.89
N SER A 66 -5.50 -14.68 -14.92
CA SER A 66 -6.95 -14.89 -14.99
C SER A 66 -7.59 -14.17 -16.18
N TYR A 67 -7.14 -12.97 -16.54
CA TYR A 67 -7.59 -12.29 -17.76
C TYR A 67 -7.19 -13.05 -19.03
N ILE A 68 -5.95 -13.55 -19.10
CA ILE A 68 -5.48 -14.35 -20.25
C ILE A 68 -6.30 -15.63 -20.36
N PHE A 69 -6.56 -16.29 -19.23
CA PHE A 69 -7.38 -17.48 -19.15
C PHE A 69 -8.83 -17.22 -19.59
N LEU A 70 -9.43 -16.08 -19.19
CA LEU A 70 -10.77 -15.67 -19.63
C LEU A 70 -10.83 -15.47 -21.15
N ILE A 71 -9.83 -14.84 -21.75
CA ILE A 71 -9.72 -14.69 -23.21
C ILE A 71 -9.62 -16.07 -23.89
N TRP A 72 -8.77 -16.95 -23.35
CA TRP A 72 -8.63 -18.30 -23.88
C TRP A 72 -9.94 -19.10 -23.82
N MET A 73 -10.67 -19.02 -22.70
CA MET A 73 -11.98 -19.68 -22.55
C MET A 73 -13.02 -19.13 -23.53
N HIS A 74 -13.05 -17.82 -23.74
CA HIS A 74 -13.96 -17.19 -24.69
C HIS A 74 -13.71 -17.65 -26.13
N ASN A 75 -12.45 -17.84 -26.51
CA ASN A 75 -12.05 -18.29 -27.85
C ASN A 75 -12.17 -19.81 -28.03
N ASN A 76 -12.34 -20.58 -26.95
CA ASN A 76 -12.46 -22.05 -26.97
C ASN A 76 -13.71 -22.53 -26.21
N PRO A 77 -14.92 -22.07 -26.59
CA PRO A 77 -16.12 -22.31 -25.80
C PRO A 77 -16.46 -23.80 -25.65
N GLY A 78 -16.19 -24.63 -26.66
CA GLY A 78 -16.43 -26.08 -26.59
C GLY A 78 -15.54 -26.81 -25.57
N GLN A 79 -14.30 -26.36 -25.37
CA GLN A 79 -13.42 -26.94 -24.35
C GLN A 79 -13.84 -26.49 -22.95
N PHE A 80 -14.27 -25.24 -22.81
CA PHE A 80 -14.74 -24.72 -21.53
C PHE A 80 -16.05 -25.37 -21.09
N ASP A 81 -17.02 -25.50 -21.99
CA ASP A 81 -18.31 -26.12 -21.69
C ASP A 81 -18.18 -27.62 -21.37
N ALA A 82 -17.16 -28.30 -21.91
CA ALA A 82 -16.84 -29.68 -21.55
C ALA A 82 -16.32 -29.83 -20.10
N VAL A 83 -15.63 -28.82 -19.57
CA VAL A 83 -15.08 -28.82 -18.20
C VAL A 83 -16.09 -28.25 -17.20
N VAL A 84 -16.84 -27.22 -17.59
CA VAL A 84 -17.84 -26.56 -16.74
C VAL A 84 -19.13 -26.31 -17.53
N PRO A 85 -19.99 -27.33 -17.65
CA PRO A 85 -21.21 -27.26 -18.46
C PRO A 85 -22.14 -26.13 -18.03
N GLY A 86 -22.58 -25.32 -19.00
CA GLY A 86 -23.59 -24.27 -18.79
C GLY A 86 -23.05 -22.95 -18.21
N MET A 87 -21.74 -22.87 -17.92
CA MET A 87 -21.13 -21.67 -17.32
C MET A 87 -20.62 -20.66 -18.36
N THR A 88 -20.43 -21.10 -19.61
CA THR A 88 -19.98 -20.27 -20.74
C THR A 88 -20.85 -19.03 -20.94
N ASN A 89 -22.16 -19.22 -21.05
CA ASN A 89 -23.10 -18.13 -21.32
C ASN A 89 -23.26 -17.21 -20.11
N SER A 90 -23.25 -17.73 -18.88
CA SER A 90 -23.43 -16.92 -17.67
C SER A 90 -22.23 -15.99 -17.43
N VAL A 91 -21.01 -16.48 -17.60
CA VAL A 91 -19.77 -15.69 -17.39
C VAL A 91 -19.62 -14.60 -18.44
N PHE A 92 -19.85 -14.90 -19.73
CA PHE A 92 -19.61 -13.93 -20.80
C PHE A 92 -20.78 -12.95 -21.00
N SER A 93 -22.00 -13.32 -20.63
CA SER A 93 -23.17 -12.42 -20.76
C SER A 93 -23.08 -11.12 -19.95
N VAL A 94 -22.27 -11.10 -18.88
CA VAL A 94 -22.02 -9.93 -18.04
C VAL A 94 -21.30 -8.82 -18.80
N TYR A 95 -20.36 -9.21 -19.66
CA TYR A 95 -19.51 -8.29 -20.41
C TYR A 95 -20.12 -7.88 -21.76
N GLY A 96 -21.00 -8.72 -22.31
CA GLY A 96 -21.65 -8.48 -23.61
C GLY A 96 -20.64 -8.27 -24.74
N ASN A 97 -20.94 -7.36 -25.65
CA ASN A 97 -20.09 -7.06 -26.81
C ASN A 97 -18.73 -6.45 -26.43
N ASN A 98 -18.58 -5.94 -25.21
CA ASN A 98 -17.35 -5.28 -24.75
C ASN A 98 -16.33 -6.25 -24.17
N PHE A 99 -16.63 -7.56 -24.12
CA PHE A 99 -15.78 -8.56 -23.45
C PHE A 99 -14.29 -8.43 -23.81
N MET A 100 -13.96 -8.52 -25.09
CA MET A 100 -12.56 -8.53 -25.53
C MET A 100 -11.84 -7.21 -25.21
N LEU A 101 -12.55 -6.09 -25.35
CA LEU A 101 -12.03 -4.76 -25.00
C LEU A 101 -11.75 -4.66 -23.49
N VAL A 102 -12.69 -5.11 -22.65
CA VAL A 102 -12.56 -5.11 -21.18
C VAL A 102 -11.37 -5.98 -20.75
N MET A 103 -11.20 -7.16 -21.32
CA MET A 103 -10.11 -8.07 -20.97
C MET A 103 -8.74 -7.49 -21.36
N ILE A 104 -8.59 -6.97 -22.59
CA ILE A 104 -7.32 -6.36 -23.05
C ILE A 104 -6.97 -5.13 -22.21
N MET A 105 -7.95 -4.24 -21.99
CA MET A 105 -7.76 -3.08 -21.10
C MET A 105 -7.39 -3.51 -19.68
N GLY A 106 -8.05 -4.55 -19.16
CA GLY A 106 -7.75 -5.12 -17.84
C GLY A 106 -6.31 -5.61 -17.72
N ILE A 107 -5.78 -6.31 -18.73
CA ILE A 107 -4.39 -6.77 -18.78
C ILE A 107 -3.44 -5.56 -18.78
N VAL A 108 -3.63 -4.62 -19.69
CA VAL A 108 -2.76 -3.45 -19.85
C VAL A 108 -2.70 -2.63 -18.55
N LEU A 109 -3.86 -2.30 -17.99
CA LEU A 109 -3.95 -1.53 -16.74
C LEU A 109 -3.39 -2.29 -15.54
N SER A 110 -3.54 -3.62 -15.50
CA SER A 110 -2.95 -4.47 -14.45
C SER A 110 -1.43 -4.50 -14.53
N ILE A 111 -0.85 -4.60 -15.73
CA ILE A 111 0.61 -4.56 -15.93
C ILE A 111 1.17 -3.19 -15.49
N ILE A 112 0.54 -2.08 -15.92
CA ILE A 112 0.93 -0.74 -15.51
C ILE A 112 0.87 -0.61 -13.98
N SER A 113 -0.22 -1.06 -13.38
CA SER A 113 -0.43 -1.04 -11.93
C SER A 113 0.61 -1.88 -11.17
N PHE A 114 0.97 -3.04 -11.71
CA PHE A 114 1.97 -3.94 -11.15
C PHE A 114 3.35 -3.30 -11.12
N LEU A 115 3.80 -2.75 -12.26
CA LEU A 115 5.08 -2.05 -12.36
C LEU A 115 5.13 -0.81 -11.45
N TRP A 116 4.02 -0.06 -11.35
CA TRP A 116 3.92 1.08 -10.44
C TRP A 116 3.98 0.62 -8.98
N MET A 117 3.33 -0.49 -8.61
CA MET A 117 3.42 -1.03 -7.24
C MET A 117 4.85 -1.47 -6.90
N ILE A 118 5.57 -2.13 -7.82
CA ILE A 118 7.00 -2.44 -7.64
C ILE A 118 7.81 -1.17 -7.40
N THR A 119 7.57 -0.13 -8.20
CA THR A 119 8.25 1.17 -8.04
C THR A 119 7.99 1.77 -6.66
N ASN A 120 6.75 1.72 -6.18
CA ASN A 120 6.41 2.17 -4.83
C ASN A 120 7.12 1.36 -3.75
N LEU A 121 7.20 0.03 -3.90
CA LEU A 121 7.91 -0.84 -2.98
C LEU A 121 9.41 -0.50 -2.92
N VAL A 122 10.03 -0.24 -4.08
CA VAL A 122 11.44 0.21 -4.13
C VAL A 122 11.61 1.55 -3.43
N PHE A 123 10.71 2.51 -3.66
CA PHE A 123 10.76 3.82 -2.98
C PHE A 123 10.52 3.71 -1.47
N PHE A 124 9.73 2.72 -1.05
CA PHE A 124 9.46 2.41 0.35
C PHE A 124 10.72 1.96 1.06
N TYR A 125 11.43 0.99 0.50
CA TYR A 125 12.69 0.50 1.07
C TYR A 125 13.81 1.54 0.99
N LYS A 126 13.85 2.35 -0.08
CA LYS A 126 14.81 3.46 -0.21
C LYS A 126 14.45 4.69 0.63
N ARG A 127 13.36 4.66 1.40
CA ARG A 127 12.87 5.76 2.24
C ARG A 127 12.81 7.11 1.51
N LYS A 128 12.40 7.09 0.24
CA LYS A 128 12.38 8.30 -0.58
C LYS A 128 11.25 9.24 -0.14
N LYS A 129 11.57 10.53 -0.03
CA LYS A 129 10.59 11.60 0.31
C LYS A 129 9.41 11.71 -0.65
N PHE A 130 9.59 11.21 -1.87
CA PHE A 130 8.58 11.26 -2.91
C PHE A 130 7.48 10.18 -2.75
N LEU A 131 7.72 9.14 -1.94
CA LEU A 131 6.79 8.01 -1.81
C LEU A 131 5.35 8.41 -1.47
N PRO A 132 5.08 9.29 -0.48
CA PRO A 132 3.69 9.63 -0.14
C PRO A 132 2.94 10.24 -1.31
N ARG A 133 3.60 11.05 -2.15
CA ARG A 133 3.00 11.65 -3.35
C ARG A 133 2.71 10.61 -4.42
N VAL A 134 3.66 9.70 -4.66
CA VAL A 134 3.50 8.61 -5.65
C VAL A 134 2.38 7.66 -5.24
N MET A 135 2.25 7.36 -3.95
CA MET A 135 1.18 6.49 -3.45
C MET A 135 -0.20 7.13 -3.54
N ILE A 136 -0.33 8.43 -3.27
CA ILE A 136 -1.59 9.14 -3.48
C ILE A 136 -1.96 9.13 -4.97
N ALA A 137 -1.00 9.40 -5.86
CA ALA A 137 -1.23 9.32 -7.31
C ALA A 137 -1.65 7.92 -7.75
N TYR A 138 -1.02 6.87 -7.20
CA TYR A 138 -1.39 5.48 -7.45
C TYR A 138 -2.83 5.18 -6.98
N CYS A 139 -3.21 5.63 -5.79
CA CYS A 139 -4.57 5.42 -5.28
C CYS A 139 -5.62 6.12 -6.18
N LEU A 140 -5.35 7.36 -6.60
CA LEU A 140 -6.22 8.09 -7.53
C LEU A 140 -6.33 7.38 -8.88
N PHE A 141 -5.21 6.90 -9.41
CA PHE A 141 -5.18 6.10 -10.63
C PHE A 141 -6.06 4.85 -10.50
N GLN A 142 -5.97 4.12 -9.38
CA GLN A 142 -6.81 2.92 -9.15
C GLN A 142 -8.29 3.22 -9.02
N ILE A 143 -8.66 4.35 -8.43
CA ILE A 143 -10.05 4.81 -8.37
C ILE A 143 -10.55 5.09 -9.80
N ALA A 144 -9.76 5.80 -10.62
CA ALA A 144 -10.14 6.09 -12.00
C ALA A 144 -10.31 4.80 -12.83
N VAL A 145 -9.39 3.83 -12.69
CA VAL A 145 -9.49 2.52 -13.35
C VAL A 145 -10.76 1.78 -12.94
N SER A 146 -11.09 1.78 -11.64
CA SER A 146 -12.31 1.15 -11.12
C SER A 146 -13.57 1.78 -11.73
N VAL A 147 -13.63 3.12 -11.81
CA VAL A 147 -14.77 3.84 -12.39
C VAL A 147 -14.92 3.54 -13.87
N VAL A 148 -13.83 3.61 -14.65
CA VAL A 148 -13.85 3.29 -16.10
C VAL A 148 -14.33 1.86 -16.30
N THR A 149 -13.84 0.90 -15.52
CA THR A 149 -14.22 -0.51 -15.65
C THR A 149 -15.71 -0.72 -15.36
N LEU A 150 -16.26 -0.08 -14.33
CA LEU A 150 -17.69 -0.14 -14.03
C LEU A 150 -18.56 0.42 -15.16
N LEU A 151 -18.10 1.48 -15.85
CA LEU A 151 -18.83 2.05 -16.99
C LEU A 151 -18.78 1.17 -18.25
N LEU A 152 -17.73 0.38 -18.41
CA LEU A 152 -17.56 -0.49 -19.59
C LEU A 152 -18.36 -1.80 -19.52
N ILE A 153 -18.70 -2.26 -18.31
CA ILE A 153 -19.40 -3.53 -18.09
C ILE A 153 -20.92 -3.25 -17.94
N PRO A 154 -21.74 -3.62 -18.92
CA PRO A 154 -23.15 -3.22 -18.99
C PRO A 154 -24.04 -3.87 -17.93
N LYS A 155 -23.63 -5.00 -17.35
CA LYS A 155 -24.42 -5.78 -16.37
C LYS A 155 -23.62 -6.09 -15.11
N VAL A 156 -23.09 -5.08 -14.45
CA VAL A 156 -22.45 -5.26 -13.14
C VAL A 156 -23.50 -5.64 -12.09
N GLY A 157 -23.33 -6.81 -11.46
CA GLY A 157 -24.18 -7.24 -10.36
C GLY A 157 -23.94 -6.43 -9.07
N ILE A 158 -24.82 -6.60 -8.08
CA ILE A 158 -24.75 -5.91 -6.79
C ILE A 158 -23.47 -6.29 -6.01
N SER A 159 -23.08 -7.57 -6.02
CA SER A 159 -21.90 -8.05 -5.28
C SER A 159 -20.57 -7.42 -5.78
N PRO A 160 -20.26 -7.42 -7.09
CA PRO A 160 -19.09 -6.69 -7.62
C PRO A 160 -19.07 -5.20 -7.28
N THR A 161 -20.25 -4.57 -7.21
CA THR A 161 -20.40 -3.16 -6.87
C THR A 161 -20.01 -2.89 -5.41
N ILE A 162 -20.49 -3.72 -4.48
CA ILE A 162 -20.16 -3.60 -3.05
C ILE A 162 -18.65 -3.80 -2.81
N SER A 163 -18.05 -4.81 -3.44
CA SER A 163 -16.62 -5.06 -3.36
C SER A 163 -15.80 -3.86 -3.86
N SER A 164 -16.23 -3.25 -4.98
CA SER A 164 -15.60 -2.04 -5.54
C SER A 164 -15.70 -0.85 -4.58
N ILE A 165 -16.85 -0.65 -3.92
CA ILE A 165 -17.04 0.42 -2.93
C ILE A 165 -16.09 0.25 -1.74
N PHE A 166 -15.99 -0.96 -1.17
CA PHE A 166 -15.05 -1.23 -0.09
C PHE A 166 -13.59 -1.07 -0.52
N GLY A 167 -13.26 -1.45 -1.75
CA GLY A 167 -11.94 -1.22 -2.35
C GLY A 167 -11.60 0.27 -2.42
N ILE A 168 -12.51 1.09 -2.96
CA ILE A 168 -12.35 2.56 -3.04
C ILE A 168 -12.23 3.17 -1.64
N ALA A 169 -13.10 2.77 -0.70
CA ALA A 169 -13.04 3.26 0.69
C ALA A 169 -11.70 2.95 1.35
N THR A 170 -11.14 1.75 1.10
CA THR A 170 -9.82 1.35 1.60
C THR A 170 -8.71 2.21 0.99
N LEU A 171 -8.75 2.50 -0.32
CA LEU A 171 -7.79 3.39 -0.97
C LEU A 171 -7.87 4.82 -0.39
N VAL A 172 -9.08 5.33 -0.16
CA VAL A 172 -9.29 6.65 0.45
C VAL A 172 -8.73 6.68 1.88
N ALA A 173 -8.96 5.63 2.68
CA ALA A 173 -8.38 5.52 4.01
C ALA A 173 -6.85 5.57 3.98
N TRP A 174 -6.21 4.92 3.01
CA TRP A 174 -4.77 5.01 2.81
C TRP A 174 -4.32 6.42 2.44
N ILE A 175 -5.02 7.13 1.55
CA ILE A 175 -4.72 8.53 1.21
C ILE A 175 -4.72 9.40 2.49
N PHE A 176 -5.77 9.30 3.32
CA PHE A 176 -5.85 10.05 4.58
C PHE A 176 -4.70 9.70 5.53
N TYR A 177 -4.31 8.42 5.59
CA TYR A 177 -3.16 7.97 6.37
C TYR A 177 -1.86 8.64 5.88
N PHE A 178 -1.57 8.64 4.58
CA PHE A 178 -0.36 9.26 4.03
C PHE A 178 -0.32 10.78 4.22
N MET A 179 -1.47 11.45 4.18
CA MET A 179 -1.54 12.90 4.38
C MET A 179 -1.38 13.32 5.84
N ARG A 180 -2.02 12.60 6.77
CA ARG A 180 -2.12 13.00 8.19
C ARG A 180 -1.06 12.37 9.09
N SER A 181 -0.50 11.22 8.72
CA SER A 181 0.42 10.48 9.60
C SER A 181 1.74 11.22 9.85
N VAL A 182 1.96 11.58 11.12
CA VAL A 182 3.21 12.19 11.61
C VAL A 182 4.40 11.25 11.39
N ARG A 183 4.20 9.93 11.46
CA ARG A 183 5.26 8.93 11.20
C ARG A 183 5.68 8.90 9.74
N VAL A 184 4.75 8.99 8.79
CA VAL A 184 5.08 9.08 7.35
C VAL A 184 5.93 10.32 7.08
N LYS A 185 5.56 11.46 7.69
CA LYS A 185 6.33 12.70 7.59
C LYS A 185 7.72 12.59 8.24
N ASN A 186 7.84 11.97 9.41
CA ASN A 186 9.13 11.76 10.07
C ASN A 186 10.04 10.74 9.35
N THR A 187 9.49 9.68 8.76
CA THR A 187 10.29 8.61 8.12
C THR A 187 10.69 8.94 6.68
N PHE A 188 9.84 9.66 5.95
CA PHE A 188 10.09 9.94 4.53
C PHE A 188 10.33 11.42 4.23
N VAL A 189 9.79 12.39 4.99
CA VAL A 189 9.88 13.82 4.60
C VAL A 189 11.04 14.55 5.27
N ARG A 190 11.45 14.15 6.48
CA ARG A 190 12.63 14.71 7.15
C ARG A 190 13.93 14.36 6.45
#